data_AF-A0A2D9DTB5-F1
#
_entry.id   AF-A0A2D9DTB5-F1
#
_cell.length_a   1.000
_cell.length_b   1.000
_cell.length_c   1.000
_cell.angle_alpha   90.00
_cell.angle_beta   90.00
_cell.angle_gamma   90.00
#
_symmetry.space_group_name_H-M   'P 1'
#
loop_
_entity.id
_entity.type
_entity.pdbx_description
1 polymer ?
#
loop_
_entity_poly.entity_id
_entity_poly.type
_entity_poly.pdbx_seq_one_letter_code
_entity_poly.pdbx_strand_id
1 'polypeptide(L)'
;MPAAIFVITLMAAIAAGINLLVSQNAETFQEETQLTRAFYAAESGAGFAMNALFPPDEFPNYNTTAICPENAGSPREYDFESEGLSGCSVSVSCVTDATVDGVDYFTITSTGSCGDVTRTIRVRTSFDAD
;
A
#
# COMPACT_ATOMS: atom_id res chain seq x y z
N MET A 1 11.50 -59.29 -4.93
CA MET A 1 10.23 -58.78 -4.33
C MET A 1 10.43 -57.61 -3.34
N PRO A 2 11.49 -57.52 -2.50
CA PRO A 2 11.70 -56.37 -1.61
C PRO A 2 11.95 -55.03 -2.32
N ALA A 3 12.62 -55.05 -3.47
CA ALA A 3 12.96 -53.85 -4.23
C ALA A 3 11.74 -53.09 -4.78
N ALA A 4 10.66 -53.78 -5.15
CA ALA A 4 9.46 -53.13 -5.68
C ALA A 4 8.74 -52.30 -4.62
N ILE A 5 8.66 -52.81 -3.39
CA ILE A 5 8.05 -52.10 -2.25
C ILE A 5 8.84 -50.84 -1.93
N PHE A 6 10.18 -50.92 -1.92
CA PHE A 6 11.04 -49.77 -1.69
C PHE A 6 10.84 -48.64 -2.73
N VAL A 7 10.71 -49.01 -4.01
CA VAL A 7 10.48 -48.01 -5.08
C VAL A 7 9.11 -47.35 -4.93
N ILE A 8 8.07 -48.11 -4.58
CA ILE A 8 6.72 -47.56 -4.38
C ILE A 8 6.69 -46.61 -3.18
N THR A 9 7.32 -46.97 -2.05
CA THR A 9 7.36 -46.09 -0.88
C THR A 9 8.20 -44.83 -1.12
N LEU A 10 9.30 -44.94 -1.87
CA LEU A 10 10.09 -43.78 -2.28
C LEU A 10 9.26 -42.80 -3.12
N MET A 11 8.56 -43.32 -4.14
CA MET A 11 7.72 -42.48 -5.01
C MET A 11 6.57 -41.85 -4.23
N ALA A 12 5.97 -42.57 -3.28
CA ALA A 12 4.94 -42.02 -2.40
C ALA A 12 5.47 -40.89 -1.52
N ALA A 13 6.68 -41.04 -0.97
CA ALA A 13 7.32 -39.99 -0.16
C ALA A 13 7.64 -38.74 -0.97
N ILE A 14 8.15 -38.90 -2.20
CA ILE A 14 8.44 -37.78 -3.11
C ILE A 14 7.14 -37.06 -3.49
N ALA A 15 6.09 -37.81 -3.87
CA ALA A 15 4.80 -37.23 -4.22
C ALA A 15 4.19 -36.43 -3.06
N ALA A 16 4.30 -36.92 -1.82
CA ALA A 16 3.86 -36.17 -0.64
C ALA A 16 4.66 -34.86 -0.46
N GLY A 17 5.99 -34.91 -0.63
CA GLY A 17 6.85 -33.72 -0.56
C GLY A 17 6.52 -32.67 -1.61
N ILE A 18 6.23 -33.08 -2.85
CA ILE A 18 5.83 -32.17 -3.93
C ILE A 18 4.50 -31.50 -3.62
N ASN A 19 3.50 -32.24 -3.12
CA ASN A 19 2.21 -31.64 -2.75
C ASN A 19 2.36 -30.57 -1.67
N LEU A 20 3.21 -30.82 -0.67
CA LEU A 20 3.49 -29.84 0.38
C LEU A 20 4.18 -28.59 -0.19
N LEU A 21 5.10 -28.75 -1.14
CA LEU A 21 5.77 -27.63 -1.79
C LEU A 21 4.79 -26.81 -2.66
N VAL A 22 3.93 -27.45 -3.44
CA VAL A 22 2.91 -26.76 -4.26
C VAL A 22 1.96 -25.96 -3.38
N SER A 23 1.51 -26.52 -2.26
CA SER A 23 0.64 -25.83 -1.31
C SER A 23 1.29 -24.56 -0.76
N GLN A 24 2.57 -24.64 -0.37
CA GLN A 24 3.31 -23.48 0.13
C GLN A 24 3.46 -22.40 -0.95
N ASN A 25 3.80 -22.77 -2.19
CA ASN A 25 3.93 -21.81 -3.28
C ASN A 25 2.61 -21.07 -3.58
N ALA A 26 1.48 -21.77 -3.49
CA ALA A 26 0.16 -21.17 -3.73
C ALA A 26 -0.20 -20.13 -2.66
N GLU A 27 0.17 -20.37 -1.41
CA GLU A 27 -0.01 -19.43 -0.30
C GLU A 27 0.88 -18.19 -0.48
N THR A 28 2.18 -18.39 -0.75
CA THR A 28 3.12 -17.29 -1.00
C THR A 28 2.68 -16.40 -2.18
N PHE A 29 2.21 -17.00 -3.28
CA PHE A 29 1.75 -16.23 -4.43
C PHE A 29 0.56 -15.34 -4.09
N GLN A 30 -0.41 -15.83 -3.32
CA GLN A 30 -1.55 -15.01 -2.88
C GLN A 30 -1.08 -13.84 -2.02
N GLU A 31 -0.17 -14.08 -1.09
CA GLU A 31 0.40 -13.03 -0.24
C GLU A 31 1.14 -11.97 -1.06
N GLU A 32 1.96 -12.37 -2.05
CA GLU A 32 2.67 -11.44 -2.94
C GLU A 32 1.71 -10.54 -3.71
N THR A 33 0.64 -11.10 -4.29
CA THR A 33 -0.36 -10.29 -4.99
C THR A 33 -1.01 -9.27 -4.06
N GLN A 34 -1.30 -9.66 -2.82
CA GLN A 34 -1.92 -8.79 -1.84
C GLN A 34 -0.97 -7.68 -1.36
N LEU A 35 0.33 -7.97 -1.26
CA LEU A 35 1.37 -6.98 -0.96
C LEU A 35 1.49 -5.94 -2.08
N THR A 36 1.43 -6.37 -3.34
CA THR A 36 1.40 -5.46 -4.49
C THR A 36 0.16 -4.57 -4.47
N ARG A 37 -1.02 -5.14 -4.17
CA ARG A 37 -2.26 -4.37 -4.03
C ARG A 37 -2.18 -3.35 -2.90
N ALA A 38 -1.64 -3.74 -1.74
CA ALA A 38 -1.45 -2.84 -0.61
C ALA A 38 -0.48 -1.69 -0.93
N PHE A 39 0.57 -1.97 -1.72
CA PHE A 39 1.48 -0.93 -2.22
C PHE A 39 0.74 0.08 -3.12
N TYR A 40 -0.04 -0.38 -4.11
CA TYR A 40 -0.80 0.52 -4.97
C TYR A 40 -1.92 1.27 -4.24
N ALA A 41 -2.53 0.67 -3.23
CA ALA A 41 -3.49 1.34 -2.35
C ALA A 41 -2.81 2.50 -1.60
N ALA A 42 -1.62 2.26 -1.04
CA ALA A 42 -0.81 3.28 -0.38
C ALA A 42 -0.40 4.40 -1.36
N GLU A 43 0.00 4.05 -2.58
CA GLU A 43 0.40 5.03 -3.61
C GLU A 43 -0.78 5.92 -4.01
N SER A 44 -1.95 5.31 -4.22
CA SER A 44 -3.18 6.03 -4.55
C SER A 44 -3.59 7.00 -3.44
N GLY A 45 -3.52 6.55 -2.17
CA GLY A 45 -3.79 7.41 -1.01
C GLY A 45 -2.81 8.59 -0.91
N ALA A 46 -1.52 8.36 -1.20
CA ALA A 46 -0.54 9.44 -1.27
C ALA A 46 -0.86 10.44 -2.39
N GLY A 47 -1.33 9.95 -3.55
CA GLY A 47 -1.81 10.78 -4.66
C GLY A 47 -3.02 11.65 -4.28
N PHE A 48 -3.97 11.12 -3.52
CA PHE A 48 -5.10 11.91 -3.01
C PHE A 48 -4.66 13.02 -2.06
N ALA A 49 -3.73 12.73 -1.14
CA ALA A 49 -3.15 13.76 -0.28
C ALA A 49 -2.35 14.80 -1.08
N MET A 50 -1.59 14.36 -2.09
CA MET A 50 -0.84 15.26 -2.96
C MET A 50 -1.76 16.22 -3.73
N ASN A 51 -2.87 15.72 -4.28
CA ASN A 51 -3.84 16.55 -4.99
C ASN A 51 -4.60 17.51 -4.04
N ALA A 52 -4.86 17.09 -2.81
CA ALA A 52 -5.42 17.96 -1.79
C ALA A 52 -4.42 19.05 -1.34
N LEU A 53 -3.12 18.76 -1.37
CA LEU A 53 -2.05 19.68 -0.97
C LEU A 53 -1.62 20.66 -2.05
N PHE A 54 -1.64 20.20 -3.30
CA PHE A 54 -1.24 20.98 -4.45
C PHE A 54 -2.38 20.89 -5.48
N PRO A 55 -3.49 21.61 -5.24
CA PRO A 55 -4.59 21.66 -6.19
C PRO A 55 -4.09 22.26 -7.51
N PRO A 56 -4.55 21.75 -8.67
CA PRO A 56 -4.08 22.23 -9.97
C PRO A 56 -4.54 23.67 -10.24
N ASP A 57 -3.78 24.41 -11.06
CA ASP A 57 -4.04 25.83 -11.39
C ASP A 57 -5.42 26.08 -12.03
N GLU A 58 -6.00 25.05 -12.66
CA GLU A 58 -7.34 25.06 -13.24
C GLU A 58 -8.48 24.91 -12.22
N PHE A 59 -8.16 24.89 -10.92
CA PHE A 59 -9.11 24.90 -9.80
C PHE A 59 -9.23 26.31 -9.21
N PRO A 60 -9.80 27.31 -9.93
CA PRO A 60 -10.11 28.58 -9.30
C PRO A 60 -11.26 28.36 -8.31
N ASN A 61 -11.20 29.02 -7.16
CA ASN A 61 -12.28 29.20 -6.18
C ASN A 61 -12.32 28.29 -4.94
N TYR A 62 -11.20 27.71 -4.49
CA TYR A 62 -11.10 27.40 -3.06
C TYR A 62 -10.25 28.45 -2.36
N ASN A 63 -10.90 29.36 -1.62
CA ASN A 63 -10.27 30.19 -0.58
C ASN A 63 -9.84 29.33 0.64
N THR A 64 -9.44 28.09 0.38
CA THR A 64 -8.93 27.16 1.37
C THR A 64 -7.47 26.99 1.04
N THR A 65 -6.59 27.54 1.87
CA THR A 65 -5.19 27.12 1.89
C THR A 65 -5.17 25.60 1.88
N ALA A 66 -4.37 24.98 1.02
CA ALA A 66 -4.26 23.54 1.01
C ALA A 66 -3.81 23.06 2.39
N ILE A 67 -4.76 22.53 3.17
CA ILE A 67 -4.50 22.15 4.55
C ILE A 67 -3.91 20.75 4.44
N CYS A 68 -2.61 20.57 4.73
CA CYS A 68 -2.22 19.31 5.36
C CYS A 68 -3.05 19.29 6.62
N PRO A 69 -4.02 18.38 6.78
CA PRO A 69 -4.54 18.17 8.10
C PRO A 69 -3.32 17.66 8.88
N GLU A 70 -2.55 18.56 9.51
CA GLU A 70 -1.90 18.24 10.76
C GLU A 70 -3.02 17.60 11.53
N ASN A 71 -3.02 16.27 11.59
CA ASN A 71 -4.21 15.52 11.95
C ASN A 71 -4.76 16.14 13.24
N ALA A 72 -5.85 16.90 13.13
CA ALA A 72 -6.60 17.36 14.28
C ALA A 72 -7.40 16.13 14.76
N GLY A 73 -6.67 15.07 15.13
CA GLY A 73 -7.18 13.87 15.77
C GLY A 73 -7.11 12.55 14.97
N SER A 74 -7.09 12.52 13.64
CA SER A 74 -7.17 11.22 12.92
C SER A 74 -6.65 11.24 11.47
N PRO A 75 -5.99 10.15 11.01
CA PRO A 75 -5.68 9.97 9.60
C PRO A 75 -6.97 9.87 8.77
N ARG A 76 -6.86 10.20 7.48
CA ARG A 76 -7.96 10.07 6.54
C ARG A 76 -7.96 8.67 5.95
N GLU A 77 -9.04 7.95 6.20
CA GLU A 77 -9.26 6.61 5.69
C GLU A 77 -10.01 6.67 4.36
N TYR A 78 -9.60 5.80 3.42
CA TYR A 78 -10.31 5.55 2.17
C TYR A 78 -10.45 4.06 1.95
N ASP A 79 -11.64 3.63 1.55
CA ASP A 79 -11.90 2.25 1.12
C ASP A 79 -11.98 2.21 -0.41
N PHE A 80 -11.34 1.22 -1.02
CA PHE A 80 -11.35 1.04 -2.47
C PHE A 80 -12.41 0.04 -2.90
N GLU A 81 -13.30 0.48 -3.77
CA GLU A 81 -14.28 -0.37 -4.46
C GLU A 81 -13.92 -0.66 -5.93
N SER A 82 -12.85 -0.01 -6.44
CA SER A 82 -12.42 -0.18 -7.83
C SER A 82 -11.86 -1.57 -8.11
N GLU A 83 -12.07 -2.04 -9.34
CA GLU A 83 -11.52 -3.32 -9.80
C GLU A 83 -9.98 -3.32 -9.66
N GLY A 84 -9.44 -4.36 -9.04
CA GLY A 84 -8.01 -4.48 -8.71
C GLY A 84 -7.63 -4.05 -7.29
N LEU A 85 -8.35 -3.10 -6.69
CA LEU A 85 -8.14 -2.62 -5.31
C LEU A 85 -9.33 -2.93 -4.38
N SER A 86 -10.39 -3.57 -4.89
CA SER A 86 -11.58 -3.94 -4.13
C SER A 86 -11.24 -4.70 -2.82
N GLY A 87 -11.67 -4.16 -1.68
CA GLY A 87 -11.39 -4.74 -0.36
C GLY A 87 -10.01 -4.36 0.20
N CYS A 88 -9.34 -3.37 -0.39
CA CYS A 88 -8.24 -2.66 0.21
C CYS A 88 -8.72 -1.35 0.82
N SER A 89 -8.05 -0.91 1.88
CA SER A 89 -8.22 0.41 2.48
C SER A 89 -6.88 1.13 2.54
N VAL A 90 -6.90 2.45 2.74
CA VAL A 90 -5.69 3.24 2.96
C VAL A 90 -5.92 4.32 3.99
N SER A 91 -4.96 4.42 4.91
CA SER A 91 -4.88 5.43 5.96
C SER A 91 -3.83 6.46 5.59
N VAL A 92 -4.24 7.71 5.37
CA VAL A 92 -3.35 8.79 4.92
C VAL A 92 -3.28 9.89 5.98
N SER A 93 -2.06 10.25 6.36
CA SER A 93 -1.77 11.36 7.26
C SER A 93 -0.75 12.31 6.65
N CYS A 94 -0.85 13.60 6.98
CA CYS A 94 0.17 14.58 6.62
C CYS A 94 0.66 15.34 7.85
N VAL A 95 1.93 15.73 7.84
CA VAL A 95 2.53 16.67 8.80
C VAL A 95 3.38 17.71 8.06
N THR A 96 3.42 18.94 8.59
CA THR A 96 4.40 19.95 8.18
C THR A 96 5.66 19.72 9.00
N ASP A 97 6.75 19.25 8.37
CA ASP A 97 7.99 18.90 9.08
C ASP A 97 8.84 20.14 9.42
N ALA A 98 8.88 21.11 8.52
CA ALA A 98 9.70 22.31 8.66
C ALA A 98 9.24 23.41 7.69
N THR A 99 9.47 24.65 8.09
CA THR A 99 9.39 25.83 7.22
C THR A 99 10.80 26.42 7.09
N VAL A 100 11.33 26.52 5.87
CA VAL A 100 12.67 27.06 5.60
C VAL A 100 12.54 28.13 4.54
N ASP A 101 13.05 29.33 4.82
CA ASP A 101 13.02 30.48 3.91
C ASP A 101 11.61 30.84 3.38
N GLY A 102 10.57 30.56 4.18
CA GLY A 102 9.17 30.79 3.81
C GLY A 102 8.51 29.65 3.05
N VAL A 103 9.24 28.58 2.76
CA VAL A 103 8.73 27.37 2.09
C VAL A 103 8.42 26.27 3.10
N ASP A 104 7.19 25.76 3.06
CA ASP A 104 6.74 24.64 3.91
C ASP A 104 7.09 23.29 3.29
N TYR A 105 7.66 22.40 4.11
CA TYR A 105 7.95 21.02 3.77
C TYR A 105 6.93 20.10 4.42
N PHE A 106 6.20 19.37 3.59
CA PHE A 106 5.17 18.43 4.02
C PHE A 106 5.66 17.00 3.85
N THR A 107 5.33 16.16 4.84
CA THR A 107 5.50 14.71 4.76
C THR A 107 4.15 14.02 4.82
N ILE A 108 3.81 13.34 3.74
CA ILE A 108 2.63 12.50 3.59
C ILE A 108 3.03 11.08 3.96
N THR A 109 2.31 10.46 4.89
CA THR A 109 2.43 9.04 5.21
C THR A 109 1.11 8.34 4.83
N SER A 110 1.19 7.41 3.90
CA SER A 110 0.06 6.65 3.38
C SER A 110 0.26 5.17 3.63
N THR A 111 -0.66 4.51 4.33
CA THR A 111 -0.58 3.08 4.67
C THR A 111 -1.75 2.35 4.05
N GLY A 112 -1.47 1.59 3.00
CA GLY A 112 -2.43 0.71 2.33
C GLY A 112 -2.52 -0.64 3.05
N SER A 113 -3.74 -1.12 3.26
CA SER A 113 -4.05 -2.44 3.81
C SER A 113 -4.93 -3.20 2.84
N CYS A 114 -4.58 -4.44 2.57
CA CYS A 114 -5.42 -5.34 1.80
C CYS A 114 -5.45 -6.67 2.55
N GLY A 115 -6.57 -7.05 3.16
CA GLY A 115 -6.61 -8.23 4.03
C GLY A 115 -5.63 -8.10 5.20
N ASP A 116 -4.79 -9.11 5.43
CA ASP A 116 -3.85 -9.14 6.57
C ASP A 116 -2.49 -8.48 6.29
N VAL A 117 -2.25 -8.01 5.07
CA VAL A 117 -0.98 -7.36 4.70
C VAL A 117 -1.13 -5.85 4.60
N THR A 118 -0.07 -5.14 4.96
CA THR A 118 0.00 -3.68 4.93
C THR A 118 1.28 -3.20 4.28
N ARG A 119 1.22 -2.04 3.61
CA ARG A 119 2.36 -1.34 3.02
C ARG A 119 2.26 0.14 3.28
N THR A 120 3.35 0.74 3.75
CA THR A 120 3.42 2.18 4.01
C THR A 120 4.34 2.85 3.01
N ILE A 121 3.86 3.95 2.42
CA ILE A 121 4.61 4.86 1.56
C ILE A 121 4.69 6.20 2.26
N ARG A 122 5.87 6.84 2.16
CA ARG A 122 6.09 8.18 2.68
C ARG A 122 6.64 9.06 1.58
N VAL A 123 6.00 10.19 1.36
CA VAL A 123 6.36 11.17 0.32
C VAL A 123 6.65 12.50 1.01
N ARG A 124 7.80 13.09 0.70
CA ARG A 124 8.18 14.42 1.19
C ARG A 124 8.15 15.41 0.03
N THR A 125 7.51 16.54 0.23
CA THR A 125 7.22 17.52 -0.82
C THR A 125 7.30 18.93 -0.27
N SER A 126 7.56 19.88 -1.14
CA SER A 126 7.53 21.31 -0.86
C SER A 126 7.03 22.02 -2.11
N PHE A 127 6.38 23.15 -1.93
CA PHE A 127 5.94 24.00 -3.04
C PHE A 127 6.40 25.42 -2.78
N ASP A 128 7.08 25.98 -3.77
CA ASP A 128 7.55 27.36 -3.79
C ASP A 128 6.76 28.11 -4.86
N ALA A 129 6.05 29.16 -4.45
CA ALA A 129 5.13 29.91 -5.30
C ALA A 129 5.82 31.16 -5.84
N ASP A 130 6.91 30.99 -6.57
CA ASP A 130 7.63 32.08 -7.26
C ASP A 130 6.97 32.44 -8.61
#